data_AF-A0A9J6G931-F1
#
_entry.id   AF-A0A9J6G931-F1
#
_cell.length_a   1.000
_cell.length_b   1.000
_cell.length_c   1.000
_cell.angle_alpha   90.00
_cell.angle_beta   90.00
_cell.angle_gamma   90.00
#
_symmetry.space_group_name_H-M   'P 1'
#
loop_
_entity.id
_entity.type
_entity.pdbx_description
1 polymer ?
#
loop_
_entity_poly.entity_id
_entity_poly.type
_entity_poly.pdbx_seq_one_letter_code
_entity_poly.pdbx_strand_id
1 'polypeptide(L)'
;MSGGWAFNLNRRPLLDVLCLLYGLSSWLAITGLWMELPLLVHALPERWALPAVLSVAIQMGNVGPLLYGLSTVIWRHRFTGPRALSIANHVQLCIGIIACVALITAWRATGFILGRETSIVLLVAAFALSIVDCTSSVVYLPFVGRFREVYMTSYLVGEGLGGVVPGLVALAQGVEDAICVNETMPSTSVTENSSEGMTAVLDVEAINFEPEVFFGVLLLLVLLSYGSFILLDNCKSFQNEWVCTTLFSTMPIERHSVSVRHIVN
;
A
#
# COMPACT_ATOMS: atom_id res chain seq x y z
N MET A 1 -38.36 -16.90 1.74
CA MET A 1 -37.70 -15.70 1.15
C MET A 1 -38.12 -14.48 1.96
N SER A 2 -37.33 -14.12 2.96
CA SER A 2 -37.40 -12.81 3.63
C SER A 2 -35.98 -12.27 3.66
N GLY A 3 -35.50 -11.83 2.49
CA GLY A 3 -34.28 -11.08 2.34
C GLY A 3 -34.50 -9.66 2.89
N GLY A 4 -34.52 -9.55 4.22
CA GLY A 4 -34.34 -8.28 4.89
C GLY A 4 -32.85 -8.02 4.94
N TRP A 5 -32.39 -7.03 4.18
CA TRP A 5 -31.08 -6.42 4.37
C TRP A 5 -31.02 -5.87 5.80
N ALA A 6 -30.58 -6.71 6.74
CA ALA A 6 -30.51 -6.37 8.16
C ALA A 6 -29.34 -5.40 8.40
N PHE A 7 -29.51 -4.14 7.98
CA PHE A 7 -28.72 -2.99 8.41
C PHE A 7 -29.02 -2.57 9.86
N ASN A 8 -29.76 -3.40 10.61
CA ASN A 8 -29.99 -3.23 12.04
C ASN A 8 -29.22 -4.29 12.83
N LEU A 9 -27.93 -4.02 13.07
CA LEU A 9 -27.25 -4.53 14.26
C LEU A 9 -26.85 -3.32 15.10
N ASN A 10 -26.83 -3.50 16.41
CA ASN A 10 -26.37 -2.53 17.41
C ASN A 10 -24.87 -2.23 17.19
N ARG A 11 -24.55 -1.49 16.14
CA ARG A 11 -23.20 -1.15 15.67
C ARG A 11 -22.76 0.16 16.31
N ARG A 12 -21.47 0.26 16.61
CA ARG A 12 -20.85 1.52 17.02
C ARG A 12 -20.29 2.20 15.77
N PRO A 13 -20.88 3.30 15.28
CA PRO A 13 -20.45 3.94 14.04
C PRO A 13 -18.99 4.42 14.11
N LEU A 14 -18.53 4.80 15.30
CA LEU A 14 -17.13 5.14 15.52
C LEU A 14 -16.19 3.97 15.23
N LEU A 15 -16.56 2.73 15.59
CA LEU A 15 -15.73 1.56 15.30
C LEU A 15 -15.69 1.27 13.81
N ASP A 16 -16.81 1.43 13.10
CA ASP A 16 -16.86 1.30 11.64
C ASP A 16 -15.91 2.30 10.96
N VAL A 17 -15.95 3.57 11.36
CA VAL A 17 -15.05 4.61 10.83
C VAL A 17 -13.58 4.28 11.12
N LEU A 18 -13.26 3.83 12.33
CA LEU A 18 -11.89 3.46 12.68
C LEU A 18 -11.39 2.24 11.89
N CYS A 19 -12.23 1.21 11.72
CA CYS A 19 -11.89 0.05 10.90
C CYS A 19 -11.71 0.42 9.43
N LEU A 20 -12.53 1.36 8.92
CA LEU A 20 -12.41 1.88 7.57
C LEU A 20 -11.11 2.67 7.38
N LEU A 21 -10.81 3.62 8.26
CA LEU A 21 -9.56 4.39 8.22
C LEU A 21 -8.32 3.50 8.36
N TYR A 22 -8.43 2.44 9.16
CA TYR A 22 -7.37 1.45 9.32
C TYR A 22 -7.15 0.67 8.01
N GLY A 23 -8.22 0.16 7.40
CA GLY A 23 -8.19 -0.54 6.12
C GLY A 23 -7.65 0.32 4.98
N LEU A 24 -7.94 1.62 4.98
CA LEU A 24 -7.49 2.55 3.94
C LEU A 24 -5.98 2.55 3.72
N SER A 25 -5.18 2.34 4.77
CA SER A 25 -3.71 2.31 4.65
C SER A 25 -3.12 1.05 4.03
N SER A 26 -3.87 -0.04 3.85
CA SER A 26 -3.32 -1.32 3.39
C SER A 26 -2.75 -1.24 1.98
N TRP A 27 -3.42 -0.51 1.09
CA TRP A 27 -3.08 -0.39 -0.34
C TRP A 27 -2.75 1.03 -0.82
N LEU A 28 -2.92 2.01 0.06
CA LEU A 28 -2.87 3.43 -0.31
C LEU A 28 -1.50 3.88 -0.83
N ALA A 29 -0.42 3.49 -0.16
CA ALA A 29 0.89 4.07 -0.46
C ALA A 29 1.46 3.59 -1.80
N ILE A 30 1.30 2.31 -2.12
CA ILE A 30 1.69 1.75 -3.42
C ILE A 30 0.80 2.29 -4.53
N THR A 31 -0.52 2.35 -4.31
CA THR A 31 -1.43 2.92 -5.30
C THR A 31 -1.10 4.39 -5.57
N GLY A 32 -0.84 5.19 -4.52
CA GLY A 32 -0.42 6.56 -4.66
C GLY A 32 0.88 6.73 -5.45
N LEU A 33 1.87 5.88 -5.20
CA LEU A 33 3.13 5.90 -5.97
C LEU A 33 2.90 5.59 -7.47
N TRP A 34 1.95 4.71 -7.79
CA TRP A 34 1.55 4.44 -9.18
C TRP A 34 0.83 5.62 -9.83
N MET A 35 0.01 6.37 -9.07
CA MET A 35 -0.65 7.57 -9.58
C MET A 35 0.33 8.70 -9.90
N GLU A 36 1.43 8.78 -9.15
CA GLU A 36 2.53 9.74 -9.36
C GLU A 36 3.51 9.34 -10.48
N LEU A 37 3.43 8.10 -10.96
CA LEU A 37 4.36 7.56 -11.94
C LEU A 37 4.53 8.43 -13.21
N PRO A 38 3.46 9.00 -13.80
CA PRO A 38 3.61 9.88 -14.97
C PRO A 38 4.56 11.06 -14.70
N LEU A 39 4.52 11.65 -13.50
CA LEU A 39 5.40 12.76 -13.13
C LEU A 39 6.84 12.28 -12.87
N LEU A 40 6.97 11.18 -12.14
CA LEU A 40 8.26 10.59 -11.76
C LEU A 40 9.08 10.11 -12.97
N VAL A 41 8.42 9.58 -14.01
CA VAL A 41 9.08 9.11 -15.25
C VAL A 41 9.84 10.24 -15.96
N HIS A 42 9.40 11.49 -15.84
CA HIS A 42 10.10 12.62 -16.46
C HIS A 42 11.23 13.17 -15.60
N ALA A 43 11.13 13.04 -14.28
CA ALA A 43 12.09 13.59 -13.33
C ALA A 43 13.26 12.65 -13.00
N LEU A 44 13.07 11.33 -13.13
CA LEU A 44 14.02 10.32 -12.65
C LEU A 44 14.88 9.71 -13.79
N PRO A 45 16.12 9.27 -13.48
CA PRO A 45 17.06 8.78 -14.49
C PRO A 45 16.58 7.50 -15.21
N GLU A 46 15.74 6.68 -14.58
CA GLU A 46 15.21 5.44 -15.14
C GLU A 46 14.20 5.67 -16.28
N ARG A 47 13.58 6.85 -16.34
CA ARG A 47 12.57 7.21 -17.34
C ARG A 47 11.51 6.11 -17.51
N TRP A 48 11.23 5.70 -18.74
CA TRP A 48 10.22 4.68 -19.06
C TRP A 48 10.56 3.25 -18.56
N ALA A 49 11.76 3.02 -18.03
CA ALA A 49 12.06 1.78 -17.32
C ALA A 49 11.54 1.79 -15.87
N LEU A 50 11.24 2.96 -15.31
CA LEU A 50 10.78 3.12 -13.92
C LEU A 50 9.56 2.26 -13.57
N PRO A 51 8.48 2.18 -14.38
CA PRO A 51 7.33 1.32 -14.08
C PRO A 51 7.72 -0.15 -13.90
N ALA A 52 8.64 -0.64 -14.74
CA ALA A 52 9.11 -2.03 -14.68
C ALA A 52 9.97 -2.27 -13.43
N VAL A 53 10.89 -1.36 -13.12
CA VAL A 53 11.73 -1.44 -11.90
C VAL A 53 10.87 -1.38 -10.64
N LEU A 54 9.88 -0.48 -10.61
CA LEU A 54 8.93 -0.35 -9.51
C LEU A 54 8.10 -1.62 -9.33
N SER A 55 7.61 -2.20 -10.44
CA SER A 55 6.87 -3.47 -10.40
C SER A 55 7.71 -4.58 -9.76
N VAL A 56 8.99 -4.70 -10.12
CA VAL A 56 9.89 -5.70 -9.49
C VAL A 56 10.05 -5.44 -7.99
N ALA A 57 10.23 -4.18 -7.57
CA ALA A 57 10.32 -3.81 -6.16
C ALA A 57 9.02 -4.17 -5.39
N ILE A 58 7.86 -3.97 -6.01
CA ILE A 58 6.57 -4.35 -5.43
C ILE A 58 6.45 -5.86 -5.28
N GLN A 59 6.80 -6.63 -6.31
CA GLN A 59 6.75 -8.09 -6.26
C GLN A 59 7.68 -8.68 -5.20
N MET A 60 8.84 -8.07 -4.96
CA MET A 60 9.74 -8.46 -3.86
C MET A 60 9.14 -8.16 -2.48
N GLY A 61 8.12 -7.29 -2.39
CA GLY A 61 7.38 -7.01 -1.16
C GLY A 61 6.72 -8.25 -0.54
N ASN A 62 6.44 -9.28 -1.34
CA ASN A 62 5.94 -10.58 -0.87
C ASN A 62 6.87 -11.28 0.14
N VAL A 63 8.12 -10.84 0.25
CA VAL A 63 9.04 -11.26 1.33
C VAL A 63 8.45 -10.92 2.71
N GLY A 64 7.67 -9.84 2.84
CA GLY A 64 7.03 -9.43 4.09
C GLY A 64 6.12 -10.50 4.70
N PRO A 65 5.07 -10.96 4.00
CA PRO A 65 4.23 -12.08 4.44
C PRO A 65 5.00 -13.37 4.72
N LEU A 66 6.02 -13.69 3.91
CA LEU A 66 6.87 -14.87 4.14
C LEU A 66 7.64 -14.77 5.45
N LEU A 67 8.25 -13.61 5.73
CA LEU A 67 8.96 -13.37 6.99
C LEU A 67 8.01 -13.41 8.19
N TYR A 68 6.83 -12.80 8.07
CA TYR A 68 5.82 -12.84 9.12
C TYR A 68 5.35 -14.28 9.37
N GLY A 69 4.95 -15.02 8.34
CA GLY A 69 4.53 -16.41 8.43
C GLY A 69 5.62 -17.29 9.05
N LEU A 70 6.87 -17.18 8.57
CA LEU A 70 7.99 -17.93 9.11
C LEU A 70 8.24 -17.59 10.59
N SER A 71 8.12 -16.32 10.98
CA SER A 71 8.28 -15.89 12.36
C SER A 71 7.24 -16.53 13.30
N THR A 72 6.00 -16.68 12.84
CA THR A 72 4.92 -17.31 13.61
C THR A 72 5.12 -18.83 13.76
N VAL A 73 5.75 -19.48 12.77
CA VAL A 73 6.03 -20.92 12.81
C VAL A 73 7.25 -21.22 13.68
N ILE A 74 8.37 -20.54 13.45
CA ILE A 74 9.64 -20.79 14.16
C ILE A 74 9.54 -20.37 15.62
N TRP A 75 8.99 -19.19 15.89
CA TRP A 75 8.90 -18.61 17.22
C TRP A 75 7.47 -18.56 17.72
N ARG A 76 6.76 -19.68 17.60
CA ARG A 76 5.35 -19.82 17.98
C ARG A 76 5.07 -19.28 19.39
N HIS A 77 5.93 -19.55 20.36
CA HIS A 77 5.76 -19.06 21.73
C HIS A 77 5.90 -17.52 21.88
N ARG A 78 6.59 -16.84 20.97
CA ARG A 78 6.85 -15.39 21.04
C ARG A 78 6.00 -14.55 20.09
N PHE A 79 5.57 -15.13 18.97
CA PHE A 79 4.84 -14.46 17.89
C PHE A 79 3.41 -14.98 17.69
N THR A 80 2.91 -15.86 18.58
CA THR A 80 1.49 -16.25 18.58
C THR A 80 0.74 -15.48 19.67
N GLY A 81 -0.26 -14.70 19.26
CA GLY A 81 -1.22 -14.06 20.17
C GLY A 81 -1.50 -12.59 19.90
N PRO A 82 -2.47 -11.99 20.61
CA PRO A 82 -2.93 -10.62 20.35
C PRO A 82 -1.85 -9.55 20.45
N ARG A 83 -0.88 -9.73 21.37
CA ARG A 83 0.24 -8.79 21.54
C ARG A 83 1.22 -8.82 20.36
N ALA A 84 1.52 -10.00 19.83
CA ALA A 84 2.43 -10.11 18.68
C ALA A 84 1.82 -9.45 17.44
N LEU A 85 0.50 -9.62 17.25
CA LEU A 85 -0.26 -8.98 16.19
C LEU A 85 -0.28 -7.45 16.32
N SER A 86 -0.52 -6.94 17.54
CA SER A 86 -0.46 -5.50 17.81
C SER A 86 0.94 -4.93 17.50
N ILE A 87 2.00 -5.61 17.95
CA ILE A 87 3.39 -5.21 17.64
C ILE A 87 3.65 -5.20 16.13
N ALA A 88 3.20 -6.22 15.39
CA ALA A 88 3.38 -6.28 13.94
C ALA A 88 2.67 -5.13 13.21
N ASN A 89 1.49 -4.71 13.68
CA ASN A 89 0.79 -3.53 13.16
C ASN A 89 1.51 -2.22 13.47
N HIS A 90 2.03 -2.05 14.70
CA HIS A 90 2.87 -0.90 15.02
C HIS A 90 4.11 -0.83 14.13
N VAL A 91 4.82 -1.96 13.95
CA VAL A 91 6.05 -2.01 13.15
C VAL A 91 5.78 -1.63 11.70
N GLN A 92 4.77 -2.22 11.05
CA GLN A 92 4.50 -1.93 9.65
C GLN A 92 4.02 -0.49 9.42
N LEU A 93 3.18 0.06 10.31
CA LEU A 93 2.72 1.45 10.20
C LEU A 93 3.88 2.44 10.40
N CYS A 94 4.80 2.16 11.33
CA CYS A 94 6.02 2.95 11.49
C CYS A 94 6.91 2.88 10.24
N ILE A 95 7.09 1.70 9.63
CA ILE A 95 7.85 1.55 8.38
C ILE A 95 7.18 2.38 7.26
N GLY A 96 5.85 2.31 7.15
CA GLY A 96 5.09 3.10 6.17
C GLY A 96 5.29 4.61 6.35
N ILE A 97 5.20 5.10 7.58
CA ILE A 97 5.46 6.52 7.91
C ILE A 97 6.89 6.91 7.50
N ILE A 98 7.89 6.12 7.88
CA ILE A 98 9.30 6.41 7.55
C ILE A 98 9.51 6.44 6.04
N ALA A 99 8.90 5.49 5.31
CA ALA A 99 8.99 5.44 3.85
C ALA A 99 8.31 6.64 3.18
N CYS A 100 7.11 7.04 3.64
CA CYS A 100 6.45 8.25 3.14
C CYS A 100 7.27 9.53 3.43
N VAL A 101 7.87 9.64 4.62
CA VAL A 101 8.78 10.77 4.94
C VAL A 101 10.02 10.76 4.05
N ALA A 102 10.60 9.60 3.77
CA ALA A 102 11.72 9.45 2.86
C ALA A 102 11.35 9.89 1.43
N LEU A 103 10.14 9.56 0.96
CA LEU A 103 9.62 10.04 -0.32
C LEU A 103 9.48 11.56 -0.34
N ILE A 104 8.84 12.17 0.67
CA ILE A 104 8.66 13.62 0.74
C ILE A 104 10.01 14.36 0.68
N THR A 105 11.00 13.88 1.42
CA THR A 105 12.27 14.61 1.60
C THR A 105 13.29 14.35 0.51
N ALA A 106 13.28 13.17 -0.10
CA ALA A 106 14.41 12.70 -0.89
C ALA A 106 14.04 11.79 -2.07
N TRP A 107 12.81 11.83 -2.60
CA TRP A 107 12.43 11.03 -3.77
C TRP A 107 13.31 11.28 -5.01
N ARG A 108 13.86 12.50 -5.17
CA ARG A 108 14.79 12.85 -6.27
C ARG A 108 16.23 12.38 -6.04
N ALA A 109 16.56 11.82 -4.87
CA ALA A 109 17.92 11.42 -4.57
C ALA A 109 18.34 10.20 -5.41
N THR A 110 19.33 10.42 -6.28
CA THR A 110 19.89 9.39 -7.15
C THR A 110 21.23 8.86 -6.62
N GLY A 111 21.61 7.67 -7.07
CA GLY A 111 22.94 7.12 -6.88
C GLY A 111 23.28 6.11 -7.98
N PHE A 112 24.54 5.68 -8.02
CA PHE A 112 25.03 4.77 -9.06
C PHE A 112 24.94 3.31 -8.60
N ILE A 113 24.16 2.50 -9.31
CA ILE A 113 24.07 1.04 -9.13
C ILE A 113 24.45 0.37 -10.45
N LEU A 114 25.41 -0.56 -10.41
CA LEU A 114 25.86 -1.31 -11.60
C LEU A 114 26.24 -0.40 -12.80
N GLY A 115 26.79 0.77 -12.53
CA GLY A 115 27.19 1.74 -13.55
C GLY A 115 26.04 2.54 -14.19
N ARG A 116 24.81 2.44 -13.65
CA ARG A 116 23.66 3.26 -14.04
C ARG A 116 23.22 4.16 -12.91
N GLU A 117 22.79 5.37 -13.25
CA GLU A 117 22.14 6.25 -12.28
C GLU A 117 20.73 5.74 -11.96
N THR A 118 20.36 5.74 -10.70
CA THR A 118 19.15 5.10 -10.18
C THR A 118 18.62 5.86 -8.97
N SER A 119 17.31 6.01 -8.87
CA SER A 119 16.57 6.66 -7.79
C SER A 119 16.51 5.79 -6.52
N ILE A 120 17.65 5.69 -5.83
CA ILE A 120 17.85 4.77 -4.70
C ILE A 120 16.78 4.97 -3.62
N VAL A 121 16.55 6.22 -3.19
CA VAL A 121 15.60 6.50 -2.11
C VAL A 121 14.19 6.09 -2.48
N LEU A 122 13.76 6.42 -3.70
CA LEU A 122 12.44 6.07 -4.20
C LEU A 122 12.25 4.55 -4.28
N LEU A 123 13.22 3.81 -4.81
CA LEU A 123 13.12 2.36 -4.90
C LEU A 123 13.16 1.68 -3.53
N VAL A 124 13.99 2.15 -2.61
CA VAL A 124 14.04 1.62 -1.23
C VAL A 124 12.73 1.92 -0.49
N ALA A 125 12.20 3.14 -0.63
CA ALA A 125 10.92 3.51 -0.04
C ALA A 125 9.77 2.69 -0.65
N ALA A 126 9.74 2.53 -1.98
CA ALA A 126 8.75 1.71 -2.67
C ALA A 126 8.79 0.24 -2.22
N PHE A 127 10.00 -0.32 -2.04
CA PHE A 127 10.17 -1.66 -1.50
C PHE A 127 9.73 -1.78 -0.04
N ALA A 128 10.03 -0.78 0.79
CA ALA A 128 9.54 -0.74 2.18
C ALA A 128 8.01 -0.66 2.23
N LEU A 129 7.41 0.17 1.39
CA LEU A 129 5.96 0.29 1.25
C LEU A 129 5.33 -1.01 0.73
N SER A 130 5.98 -1.73 -0.19
CA SER A 130 5.43 -3.00 -0.71
C SER A 130 5.49 -4.11 0.32
N ILE A 131 6.52 -4.15 1.18
CA ILE A 131 6.54 -5.04 2.35
C ILE A 131 5.35 -4.72 3.26
N VAL A 132 5.11 -3.45 3.58
CA VAL A 132 3.99 -3.03 4.44
C VAL A 132 2.65 -3.44 3.81
N ASP A 133 2.45 -3.13 2.53
CA ASP A 133 1.25 -3.43 1.76
C ASP A 133 0.93 -4.93 1.77
N CYS A 134 1.87 -5.76 1.31
CA CYS A 134 1.68 -7.20 1.25
C CYS A 134 1.50 -7.81 2.65
N THR A 135 2.23 -7.32 3.65
CA THR A 135 2.13 -7.82 5.03
C THR A 135 0.82 -7.39 5.69
N SER A 136 0.27 -6.24 5.34
CA SER A 136 -0.98 -5.75 5.92
C SER A 136 -2.13 -6.73 5.70
N SER A 137 -2.26 -7.33 4.51
CA SER A 137 -3.30 -8.33 4.24
C SER A 137 -3.24 -9.54 5.18
N VAL A 138 -2.06 -9.92 5.70
CA VAL A 138 -1.90 -11.06 6.61
C VAL A 138 -1.89 -10.68 8.10
N VAL A 139 -1.78 -9.39 8.44
CA VAL A 139 -1.74 -8.91 9.84
C VAL A 139 -2.99 -8.10 10.22
N TYR A 140 -3.52 -7.29 9.30
CA TYR A 140 -4.70 -6.45 9.54
C TYR A 140 -5.95 -7.28 9.65
N LEU A 141 -6.15 -8.24 8.75
CA LEU A 141 -7.33 -9.11 8.74
C LEU A 141 -7.46 -9.91 10.04
N PRO A 142 -6.43 -10.62 10.56
CA PRO A 142 -6.53 -11.27 11.87
C PRO A 142 -6.79 -10.29 13.03
N PHE A 143 -6.35 -9.03 12.92
CA PHE A 143 -6.55 -8.03 13.97
C PHE A 143 -8.01 -7.57 14.01
N VAL A 144 -8.57 -7.25 12.84
CA VAL A 144 -9.98 -6.84 12.69
C VAL A 144 -10.91 -8.01 12.97
N GLY A 145 -10.51 -9.24 12.62
CA GLY A 145 -11.26 -10.47 12.91
C GLY A 145 -11.46 -10.76 14.40
N ARG A 146 -10.80 -10.01 15.31
CA ARG A 146 -11.11 -10.04 16.75
C ARG A 146 -12.44 -9.38 17.07
N PHE A 147 -12.89 -8.42 16.25
CA PHE A 147 -14.18 -7.74 16.39
C PHE A 147 -15.28 -8.53 15.69
N ARG A 148 -16.55 -8.14 15.90
CA ARG A 148 -17.68 -8.73 15.17
C ARG A 148 -17.47 -8.62 13.66
N GLU A 149 -17.87 -9.67 12.94
CA GLU A 149 -17.72 -9.83 11.47
C GLU A 149 -18.23 -8.63 10.66
N VAL A 150 -19.26 -7.98 11.20
CA VAL A 150 -19.80 -6.69 10.80
C VAL A 150 -18.71 -5.63 10.50
N TYR A 151 -17.71 -5.48 11.37
CA TYR A 151 -16.67 -4.45 11.23
C TYR A 151 -15.58 -4.82 10.22
N MET A 152 -15.48 -6.12 9.87
CA MET A 152 -14.62 -6.59 8.78
C MET A 152 -15.11 -6.06 7.43
N THR A 153 -16.42 -5.91 7.25
CA THR A 153 -16.96 -5.26 6.02
C THR A 153 -16.52 -3.81 5.91
N SER A 154 -16.52 -3.05 7.01
CA SER A 154 -16.06 -1.65 7.04
C SER A 154 -14.56 -1.53 6.75
N TYR A 155 -13.76 -2.48 7.26
CA TYR A 155 -12.34 -2.60 6.90
C TYR A 155 -12.14 -2.83 5.40
N LEU A 156 -12.86 -3.78 4.79
CA LEU A 156 -12.74 -4.10 3.36
C LEU A 156 -13.17 -2.92 2.48
N VAL A 157 -14.18 -2.15 2.91
CA VAL A 157 -14.53 -0.89 2.25
C VAL A 157 -13.36 0.10 2.32
N GLY A 158 -12.72 0.22 3.49
CA GLY A 158 -11.52 1.04 3.66
C GLY A 158 -10.39 0.64 2.72
N GLU A 159 -10.08 -0.65 2.64
CA GLU A 159 -9.08 -1.21 1.72
C GLU A 159 -9.37 -0.83 0.26
N GLY A 160 -10.63 -0.93 -0.18
CA GLY A 160 -11.04 -0.47 -1.51
C GLY A 160 -10.89 1.03 -1.72
N LEU A 161 -11.18 1.85 -0.70
CA LEU A 161 -10.97 3.31 -0.74
C LEU A 161 -9.48 3.69 -0.81
N GLY A 162 -8.58 2.81 -0.39
CA GLY A 162 -7.13 2.98 -0.51
C GLY A 162 -6.66 3.24 -1.94
N GLY A 163 -7.39 2.77 -2.96
CA GLY A 163 -7.11 3.10 -4.36
C GLY A 163 -7.86 4.33 -4.88
N VAL A 164 -9.09 4.56 -4.40
CA VAL A 164 -9.94 5.69 -4.83
C VAL A 164 -9.37 7.02 -4.36
N VAL A 165 -8.94 7.11 -3.10
CA VAL A 165 -8.47 8.38 -2.52
C VAL A 165 -7.22 8.91 -3.25
N PRO A 166 -6.14 8.13 -3.46
CA PRO A 166 -5.00 8.61 -4.23
C PRO A 166 -5.35 8.98 -5.68
N GLY A 167 -6.26 8.25 -6.33
CA GLY A 167 -6.73 8.58 -7.67
C GLY A 167 -7.45 9.93 -7.74
N LEU A 168 -8.30 10.24 -6.75
CA LEU A 168 -8.95 11.56 -6.66
C LEU A 168 -7.94 12.68 -6.38
N VAL A 169 -6.92 12.42 -5.56
CA VAL A 169 -5.86 13.40 -5.30
C VAL A 169 -5.02 13.63 -6.55
N ALA A 170 -4.70 12.60 -7.33
CA ALA A 170 -3.94 12.71 -8.58
C ALA A 170 -4.76 13.42 -9.68
N LEU A 171 -6.07 13.18 -9.75
CA LEU A 171 -6.94 13.94 -10.63
C LEU A 171 -6.98 15.41 -10.22
N ALA A 172 -7.11 15.71 -8.92
CA ALA A 172 -7.03 17.07 -8.41
C ALA A 172 -5.66 17.73 -8.63
N GLN A 173 -4.59 16.94 -8.74
CA GLN A 173 -3.25 17.40 -9.11
C GLN A 173 -3.16 17.82 -10.58
N GLY A 174 -4.08 17.39 -11.44
CA GLY A 174 -4.07 17.73 -12.87
C GLY A 174 -3.19 16.79 -13.70
N VAL A 175 -3.03 15.53 -13.30
CA VAL A 175 -2.38 14.50 -14.11
C VAL A 175 -3.35 14.08 -15.24
N GLU A 176 -3.57 14.96 -16.21
CA GLU A 176 -4.60 14.79 -17.25
C GLU A 176 -3.99 14.48 -18.62
N ASP A 177 -3.16 15.35 -19.19
CA ASP A 177 -2.58 15.14 -20.52
C ASP A 177 -1.15 15.68 -20.62
N ALA A 178 -0.32 14.90 -21.30
CA ALA A 178 1.05 15.28 -21.58
C ALA A 178 1.08 15.98 -22.94
N ILE A 179 1.39 17.27 -22.95
CA ILE A 179 1.33 18.10 -24.16
C ILE A 179 2.68 18.04 -24.85
N CYS A 180 2.70 17.70 -26.15
CA CYS A 180 3.91 17.84 -26.96
C CYS A 180 4.10 19.31 -27.32
N VAL A 181 5.11 19.94 -26.74
CA VAL A 181 5.51 21.30 -27.12
C VAL A 181 6.66 21.21 -28.10
N ASN A 182 6.54 22.02 -29.15
CA ASN A 182 7.55 22.15 -30.20
C ASN A 182 8.60 23.17 -29.75
N GLU A 183 9.69 22.68 -29.15
CA GLU A 183 10.80 23.53 -28.70
C GLU A 183 11.83 23.73 -29.81
N THR A 184 12.31 24.97 -29.97
CA THR A 184 13.30 25.33 -31.00
C THR A 184 14.67 25.44 -30.35
N MET A 185 15.56 24.49 -30.62
CA MET A 185 16.92 24.51 -30.04
C MET A 185 17.76 25.61 -30.73
N PRO A 186 18.29 26.62 -30.00
CA PRO A 186 19.19 27.61 -30.60
C PRO A 186 20.48 26.91 -31.04
N SER A 187 20.75 26.94 -32.35
CA SER A 187 21.92 26.30 -32.95
C SER A 187 23.19 27.09 -32.59
N THR A 188 23.89 26.71 -31.53
CA THR A 188 25.23 27.23 -31.22
C THR A 188 26.30 26.61 -32.12
N SER A 189 26.20 26.82 -33.43
CA SER A 189 27.31 26.68 -34.37
C SER A 189 26.97 27.35 -35.70
N VAL A 190 27.58 28.51 -35.93
CA VAL A 190 27.66 29.16 -37.23
C VAL A 190 28.50 28.26 -38.14
N THR A 191 27.84 27.40 -38.90
CA THR A 191 28.30 26.92 -40.23
C THR A 191 27.12 26.25 -40.92
N GLU A 192 26.64 26.94 -41.95
CA GLU A 192 25.85 26.53 -43.12
C GLU A 192 25.14 25.16 -43.12
N ASN A 193 23.84 25.21 -43.45
CA ASN A 193 22.82 24.15 -43.48
C ASN A 193 22.17 23.82 -42.12
N SER A 194 21.51 24.82 -41.53
CA SER A 194 20.66 24.66 -40.35
C SER A 194 19.39 23.86 -40.69
N SER A 195 19.44 22.54 -40.57
CA SER A 195 18.24 21.77 -40.29
C SER A 195 17.79 22.15 -38.87
N GLU A 196 16.76 22.97 -38.76
CA GLU A 196 16.08 23.25 -37.49
C GLU A 196 15.62 21.92 -36.90
N GLY A 197 16.35 21.44 -35.90
CA GLY A 197 16.01 20.22 -35.18
C GLY A 197 14.83 20.51 -34.26
N MET A 198 13.61 20.29 -34.75
CA MET A 198 12.41 20.32 -33.92
C MET A 198 12.42 19.09 -33.01
N THR A 199 12.54 19.29 -31.71
CA THR A 199 12.37 18.21 -30.72
C THR A 199 11.05 18.42 -30.01
N ALA A 200 10.13 17.47 -30.15
CA ALA A 200 8.92 17.43 -29.33
C ALA A 200 9.34 17.04 -27.90
N VAL A 201 9.17 17.97 -26.96
CA VAL A 201 9.36 17.70 -25.54
C VAL A 201 7.97 17.48 -24.93
N LEU A 202 7.87 16.44 -24.10
CA LEU A 202 6.65 16.19 -23.35
C LEU A 202 6.66 17.14 -22.16
N ASP A 203 5.78 18.14 -22.19
CA ASP A 203 5.67 19.15 -21.15
C ASP A 203 4.57 18.76 -20.17
N VAL A 204 4.92 18.79 -18.89
CA VAL A 204 4.05 18.43 -17.75
C VAL A 204 3.86 19.67 -16.86
N GLU A 205 3.80 20.86 -17.47
CA GLU A 205 3.73 22.14 -16.77
C GLU A 205 2.35 22.50 -16.17
N ALA A 206 1.31 21.69 -16.39
CA ALA A 206 -0.05 22.00 -15.92
C ALA A 206 -0.48 21.27 -14.63
N ILE A 207 0.46 20.99 -13.70
CA ILE A 207 0.10 20.38 -12.40
C ILE A 207 -0.24 21.44 -11.34
N ASN A 208 -1.29 21.19 -10.56
CA ASN A 208 -1.76 22.10 -9.51
C ASN A 208 -0.84 22.12 -8.27
N PHE A 209 -0.09 21.05 -8.03
CA PHE A 209 0.87 20.94 -6.92
C PHE A 209 1.94 19.86 -7.19
N GLU A 210 3.09 19.98 -6.52
CA GLU A 210 4.25 19.10 -6.70
C GLU A 210 4.06 17.71 -6.04
N PRO A 211 4.79 16.66 -6.50
CA PRO A 211 4.75 15.31 -5.91
C PRO A 211 5.00 15.25 -4.41
N GLU A 212 5.78 16.18 -3.86
CA GLU A 212 6.06 16.31 -2.43
C GLU A 212 4.78 16.53 -1.62
N VAL A 213 3.84 17.33 -2.15
CA VAL A 213 2.54 17.58 -1.52
C VAL A 213 1.67 16.32 -1.58
N PHE A 214 1.69 15.61 -2.71
CA PHE A 214 0.99 14.33 -2.86
C PHE A 214 1.47 13.30 -1.83
N PHE A 215 2.79 13.11 -1.72
CA PHE A 215 3.36 12.22 -0.70
C PHE A 215 3.04 12.70 0.74
N GLY A 216 2.92 14.01 0.96
CA GLY A 216 2.41 14.59 2.21
C GLY A 216 0.97 14.17 2.53
N VAL A 217 0.09 14.13 1.53
CA VAL A 217 -1.28 13.61 1.69
C VAL A 217 -1.27 12.12 2.03
N LEU A 218 -0.43 11.31 1.36
CA LEU A 218 -0.28 9.90 1.71
C LEU A 218 0.19 9.73 3.16
N LEU A 219 1.18 10.50 3.60
CA LEU A 219 1.67 10.48 4.98
C LEU A 219 0.55 10.81 5.97
N LEU A 220 -0.25 11.85 5.69
CA LEU A 220 -1.39 12.21 6.54
C LEU A 220 -2.38 11.04 6.67
N LEU A 221 -2.70 10.37 5.57
CA LEU A 221 -3.64 9.25 5.57
C LEU A 221 -3.08 8.04 6.33
N VAL A 222 -1.78 7.75 6.20
CA VAL A 222 -1.11 6.71 6.99
C VAL A 222 -1.11 7.07 8.48
N LEU A 223 -0.89 8.34 8.84
CA LEU A 223 -0.97 8.79 10.24
C LEU A 223 -2.39 8.68 10.81
N LEU A 224 -3.42 8.99 10.03
CA LEU A 224 -4.82 8.82 10.42
C LEU A 224 -5.16 7.33 10.64
N SER A 225 -4.67 6.45 9.77
CA SER A 225 -4.78 5.01 9.96
C SER A 225 -4.06 4.56 11.24
N TYR A 226 -2.84 5.06 11.48
CA TYR A 226 -2.08 4.69 12.67
C TYR A 226 -2.75 5.15 13.97
N GLY A 227 -3.29 6.37 13.98
CA GLY A 227 -4.13 6.86 15.08
C GLY A 227 -5.37 5.99 15.29
N SER A 228 -6.02 5.56 14.21
CA SER A 228 -7.17 4.66 14.25
C SER A 228 -6.82 3.30 14.85
N PHE A 229 -5.69 2.73 14.45
CA PHE A 229 -5.16 1.49 15.01
C PHE A 229 -4.86 1.60 16.51
N ILE A 230 -4.17 2.67 16.94
CA ILE A 230 -3.87 2.92 18.36
C ILE A 230 -5.15 2.97 19.17
N LEU A 231 -6.19 3.62 18.64
CA LEU A 231 -7.48 3.74 19.31
C LEU A 231 -8.20 2.39 19.37
N LEU A 232 -8.19 1.61 18.29
CA LEU A 232 -8.76 0.26 18.22
C LEU A 232 -8.09 -0.72 19.19
N ASP A 233 -6.76 -0.64 19.35
CA ASP A 233 -6.02 -1.57 20.20
C ASP A 233 -6.09 -1.21 21.69
N ASN A 234 -6.05 0.08 22.02
CA ASN A 234 -5.96 0.55 23.42
C ASN A 234 -7.31 0.87 24.07
N CYS A 235 -8.38 1.12 23.30
CA CYS A 235 -9.68 1.49 23.88
C CYS A 235 -10.41 0.27 24.44
N LYS A 236 -10.41 0.16 25.77
CA LYS A 236 -11.19 -0.84 26.52
C LYS A 236 -12.68 -0.86 26.18
N SER A 237 -13.25 0.30 25.82
CA SER A 237 -14.67 0.40 25.42
C SER A 237 -15.01 -0.45 24.20
N PHE A 238 -14.06 -0.59 23.26
CA PHE A 238 -14.22 -1.36 22.02
C PHE A 238 -13.94 -2.85 22.21
N GLN A 239 -13.21 -3.23 23.27
CA GLN A 239 -12.94 -4.64 23.60
C GLN A 239 -14.23 -5.42 23.95
N ASN A 240 -15.31 -4.72 24.32
CA ASN A 240 -16.62 -5.33 24.52
C ASN A 240 -17.24 -5.90 23.23
N GLU A 241 -16.77 -5.45 22.06
CA GLU A 241 -17.19 -5.95 20.74
C GLU A 241 -16.30 -7.12 20.27
N TRP A 242 -15.32 -7.56 21.07
CA TRP A 242 -14.48 -8.69 20.71
C TRP A 242 -15.30 -9.99 20.71
N VAL A 243 -15.11 -10.79 19.67
CA VAL A 243 -15.66 -12.14 19.60
C VAL A 243 -14.68 -13.07 20.33
N CYS A 244 -15.17 -13.83 21.30
CA CYS A 244 -14.35 -14.83 21.97
C CYS A 244 -14.01 -15.93 20.95
N THR A 245 -12.79 -15.92 20.43
CA THR A 245 -12.31 -16.90 19.44
C THR A 245 -12.05 -18.26 20.10
N THR A 246 -13.09 -18.92 20.59
CA THR A 246 -13.03 -20.33 21.02
C THR A 246 -13.30 -21.29 19.85
N LEU A 247 -13.62 -20.79 18.66
CA LEU A 247 -14.12 -21.57 17.52
C LEU A 247 -13.09 -21.88 16.42
N PHE A 248 -11.91 -21.25 16.40
CA PHE A 248 -10.88 -21.59 15.42
C PHE A 248 -9.94 -22.73 15.85
N SER A 249 -10.07 -23.25 17.08
CA SER A 249 -9.27 -24.40 17.55
C SER A 249 -9.96 -25.76 17.33
N THR A 250 -11.17 -25.80 16.78
CA THR A 250 -11.96 -27.04 16.62
C THR A 250 -12.35 -27.32 15.17
N MET A 251 -11.58 -26.87 14.18
CA MET A 251 -11.62 -27.59 12.90
C MET A 251 -10.80 -28.86 13.08
N PRO A 252 -11.42 -30.06 13.13
CA PRO A 252 -10.64 -31.26 12.96
C PRO A 252 -10.05 -31.18 11.56
N ILE A 253 -8.73 -31.37 11.47
CA ILE A 253 -8.10 -31.73 10.20
C ILE A 253 -8.75 -33.06 9.81
N GLU A 254 -9.83 -33.02 9.01
CA GLU A 254 -10.32 -34.21 8.32
C GLU A 254 -9.21 -34.61 7.36
N ARG A 255 -8.34 -35.48 7.87
CA ARG A 255 -7.39 -36.23 7.09
C ARG A 255 -8.24 -37.19 6.27
N HIS A 256 -8.62 -36.82 5.06
CA HIS A 256 -9.18 -37.74 4.08
C HIS A 256 -8.14 -38.84 3.81
N SER A 257 -8.18 -39.90 4.61
CA SER A 257 -7.52 -41.16 4.31
C SER A 257 -8.33 -41.81 3.19
N VAL A 258 -7.81 -41.72 1.97
CA VAL A 258 -8.26 -42.54 0.84
C VAL A 258 -7.97 -44.00 1.20
N SER A 259 -8.97 -44.68 1.75
CA SER A 259 -8.93 -46.13 1.97
C SER A 259 -9.23 -46.82 0.64
N VAL A 260 -8.18 -47.15 -0.10
CA VAL A 260 -8.25 -48.10 -1.22
C VAL A 260 -8.59 -49.48 -0.63
N ARG A 261 -9.87 -49.85 -0.65
CA ARG A 261 -10.28 -51.24 -0.41
C ARG A 261 -10.28 -51.99 -1.74
N HIS A 262 -9.44 -53.02 -1.77
CA HIS A 262 -9.42 -54.09 -2.73
C HIS A 262 -10.83 -54.63 -3.03
N ILE A 263 -11.18 -54.69 -4.32
CA ILE A 263 -12.24 -55.55 -4.83
C ILE A 263 -11.61 -56.93 -5.04
N VAL A 264 -11.94 -57.87 -4.15
CA VAL A 264 -11.84 -59.32 -4.39
C VAL A 264 -13.16 -59.92 -3.93
N ASN A 265 -14.07 -60.10 -4.89
CA ASN A 265 -14.94 -61.26 -5.11
C ASN A 265 -15.96 -60.93 -6.18
#